data_AF-A0AAV8TKX2-F1
#
_entry.id   AF-A0AAV8TKX2-F1
#
_cell.length_a   1.000
_cell.length_b   1.000
_cell.length_c   1.000
_cell.angle_alpha   90.00
_cell.angle_beta   90.00
_cell.angle_gamma   90.00
#
_symmetry.space_group_name_H-M   'P 1'
#
loop_
_entity.id
_entity.type
_entity.pdbx_description
1 polymer ?
#
loop_
_entity_poly.entity_id
_entity_poly.type
_entity_poly.pdbx_seq_one_letter_code
_entity_poly.pdbx_strand_id
1 'polypeptide(L)'
;MANFTWGSALRIALLLALIAAVVFACFTLPVEKILKDFLLWVEKDLGPWGPLALAVAYIPLTILAVPASVLTLGGGYLFGLPIGFVADSIGATVGAMAAFLLGRTIGRSYVNSKLKDYPQFRSVAIAIERSGFKIVLLLRLVPLLPFNMLNYLLSVTPVSLGVYGLASWIGMMPITLALVYVGTTLKDLSDVTHGWSEFSTTRWAFIIMSLVISVVLMFWVTKVAKSALDKALAESEDLGANLDSSQLPVVADAPMDLNQPLIIKIDASEDEYEKSKL
;
A
#
# COMPACT_ATOMS: atom_id res chain seq x y z
N MET A 1 25.81 -18.34 -14.97
CA MET A 1 26.31 -16.99 -15.31
C MET A 1 25.26 -16.32 -16.20
N ALA A 2 24.52 -15.35 -15.67
CA ALA A 2 23.38 -14.75 -16.37
C ALA A 2 23.88 -13.75 -17.44
N ASN A 3 23.43 -13.92 -18.68
CA ASN A 3 23.78 -13.07 -19.81
C ASN A 3 23.28 -11.64 -19.57
N PHE A 4 24.20 -10.76 -19.18
CA PHE A 4 23.95 -9.33 -19.01
C PHE A 4 23.71 -8.70 -20.39
N THR A 5 22.45 -8.58 -20.79
CA THR A 5 22.09 -8.00 -22.09
C THR A 5 22.25 -6.48 -22.03
N TRP A 6 22.90 -5.90 -23.04
CA TRP A 6 23.22 -4.47 -23.10
C TRP A 6 21.97 -3.56 -22.95
N GLY A 7 20.80 -4.04 -23.38
CA GLY A 7 19.52 -3.37 -23.17
C GLY A 7 19.04 -3.34 -21.71
N SER A 8 19.39 -4.33 -20.89
CA SER A 8 19.12 -4.32 -19.45
C SER A 8 20.03 -3.34 -18.71
N ALA A 9 21.29 -3.21 -19.15
CA ALA A 9 22.24 -2.22 -18.66
C ALA A 9 21.77 -0.79 -18.95
N LEU A 10 21.30 -0.53 -20.18
CA LEU A 10 20.76 0.77 -20.57
C LEU A 10 19.51 1.14 -19.77
N ARG A 11 18.60 0.18 -19.55
CA ARG A 11 17.39 0.40 -18.73
C ARG A 11 17.72 0.66 -17.26
N ILE A 12 18.69 -0.06 -16.70
CA ILE A 12 19.17 0.15 -15.33
C ILE A 12 19.86 1.51 -15.23
N ALA A 13 20.70 1.89 -16.20
CA ALA A 13 21.33 3.20 -16.25
C ALA A 13 20.31 4.34 -16.36
N LEU A 14 19.27 4.18 -17.18
CA LEU A 14 18.18 5.15 -17.30
C LEU A 14 17.34 5.25 -16.01
N LEU A 15 17.09 4.14 -15.33
CA LEU A 15 16.40 4.14 -14.04
C LEU A 15 17.26 4.74 -12.93
N LEU A 16 18.55 4.42 -12.90
CA LEU A 16 19.50 5.04 -11.96
C LEU A 16 19.66 6.53 -12.25
N ALA A 17 19.68 6.93 -13.53
CA ALA A 17 19.69 8.33 -13.93
C ALA A 17 18.38 9.03 -13.57
N LEU A 18 17.22 8.36 -13.68
CA LEU A 18 15.93 8.89 -13.26
C LEU A 18 15.86 9.02 -11.74
N ILE A 19 16.30 8.01 -10.99
CA ILE A 19 16.37 8.05 -9.52
C ILE A 19 17.36 9.11 -9.08
N ALA A 20 18.54 9.18 -9.69
CA ALA A 20 19.53 10.23 -9.43
C ALA A 20 19.00 11.61 -9.81
N ALA A 21 18.24 11.74 -10.90
CA ALA A 21 17.60 12.99 -11.30
C ALA A 21 16.47 13.38 -10.34
N VAL A 22 15.69 12.43 -9.81
CA VAL A 22 14.66 12.68 -8.79
C VAL A 22 15.29 13.04 -7.45
N VAL A 23 16.35 12.34 -7.04
CA VAL A 23 17.11 12.63 -5.81
C VAL A 23 17.79 13.99 -5.95
N PHE A 24 18.50 14.23 -7.06
CA PHE A 24 19.10 15.53 -7.37
C PHE A 24 18.03 16.62 -7.44
N ALA A 25 16.89 16.38 -8.09
CA ALA A 25 15.77 17.31 -8.10
C ALA A 25 15.20 17.55 -6.70
N CYS A 26 15.08 16.55 -5.83
CA CYS A 26 14.68 16.75 -4.43
C CYS A 26 15.70 17.55 -3.61
N PHE A 27 17.00 17.44 -3.93
CA PHE A 27 18.07 18.20 -3.26
C PHE A 27 18.34 19.58 -3.89
N THR A 28 18.02 19.78 -5.17
CA THR A 28 18.33 21.01 -5.94
C THR A 28 17.11 21.85 -6.26
N LEU A 29 15.95 21.24 -6.47
CA LEU A 29 14.70 21.98 -6.47
C LEU A 29 14.43 22.39 -5.03
N PRO A 30 14.11 23.65 -4.77
CA PRO A 30 13.67 24.10 -3.47
C PRO A 30 12.22 23.62 -3.28
N VAL A 31 11.99 22.30 -3.19
CA VAL A 31 10.67 21.68 -3.05
C VAL A 31 9.94 22.27 -1.85
N GLU A 32 10.68 22.54 -0.77
CA GLU A 32 10.17 23.27 0.39
C GLU A 32 9.66 24.67 0.02
N LYS A 33 10.42 25.42 -0.79
CA LYS A 33 10.00 26.75 -1.24
C LYS A 33 8.80 26.68 -2.19
N ILE A 34 8.81 25.75 -3.15
CA ILE A 34 7.70 25.54 -4.09
C ILE A 34 6.42 25.17 -3.33
N LEU A 35 6.54 24.30 -2.33
CA LEU A 35 5.41 23.92 -1.47
C LEU A 35 4.94 25.08 -0.60
N LYS A 36 5.85 25.86 -0.02
CA LYS A 36 5.50 27.08 0.73
C LYS A 36 4.81 28.10 -0.18
N ASP A 37 5.36 28.38 -1.35
CA ASP A 37 4.80 29.32 -2.32
C ASP A 37 3.42 28.83 -2.80
N PHE A 38 3.25 27.52 -3.03
CA PHE A 38 1.96 26.91 -3.32
C PHE A 38 0.96 27.09 -2.18
N LEU A 39 1.36 26.79 -0.94
CA LEU A 39 0.49 26.96 0.24
C LEU A 39 0.10 28.43 0.45
N LEU A 40 1.03 29.37 0.23
CA LEU A 40 0.77 30.81 0.30
C LEU A 40 -0.19 31.29 -0.80
N TRP A 41 -0.04 30.76 -2.02
CA TRP A 41 -0.97 31.02 -3.13
C TRP A 41 -2.36 30.47 -2.84
N VAL A 42 -2.43 29.25 -2.29
CA VAL A 42 -3.68 28.62 -1.85
C VAL A 42 -4.38 29.44 -0.77
N GLU A 43 -3.64 29.99 0.19
CA GLU A 43 -4.18 30.84 1.25
C GLU A 43 -4.68 32.19 0.72
N LYS A 44 -3.89 32.85 -0.14
CA LYS A 44 -4.16 34.22 -0.58
C LYS A 44 -5.17 34.33 -1.71
N ASP A 45 -5.10 33.42 -2.69
CA ASP A 45 -5.78 33.61 -3.98
C ASP A 45 -6.98 32.67 -4.19
N LEU A 46 -7.07 31.56 -3.43
CA LEU A 46 -8.13 30.54 -3.66
C LEU A 46 -9.29 30.60 -2.67
N GLY A 47 -9.10 31.19 -1.49
CA GLY A 47 -10.14 31.31 -0.47
C GLY A 47 -10.88 29.97 -0.23
N PRO A 48 -12.20 29.88 -0.46
CA PRO A 48 -12.99 28.65 -0.23
C PRO A 48 -12.57 27.44 -1.07
N TRP A 49 -11.91 27.63 -2.22
CA TRP A 49 -11.49 26.55 -3.11
C TRP A 49 -10.13 25.95 -2.73
N GLY A 50 -9.44 26.54 -1.75
CA GLY A 50 -8.12 26.09 -1.30
C GLY A 50 -8.04 24.59 -0.94
N PRO A 51 -9.00 24.03 -0.19
CA PRO A 51 -8.99 22.60 0.15
C PRO A 51 -9.07 21.69 -1.08
N LEU A 52 -9.83 22.09 -2.12
CA LEU A 52 -9.92 21.33 -3.36
C LEU A 52 -8.60 21.36 -4.14
N ALA A 53 -7.97 22.53 -4.25
CA ALA A 53 -6.67 22.65 -4.89
C ALA A 53 -5.58 21.83 -4.19
N LEU A 54 -5.62 21.81 -2.86
CA LEU A 54 -4.73 20.97 -2.06
C LEU A 54 -4.98 19.49 -2.34
N ALA A 55 -6.24 19.04 -2.37
CA ALA A 55 -6.61 17.67 -2.72
C ALA A 55 -6.15 17.26 -4.13
N VAL A 56 -6.26 18.17 -5.12
CA VAL A 56 -5.78 17.93 -6.49
C VAL A 56 -4.25 17.85 -6.54
N ALA A 57 -3.54 18.67 -5.76
CA ALA A 57 -2.08 18.67 -5.71
C ALA A 57 -1.49 17.33 -5.22
N TYR A 58 -2.22 16.56 -4.41
CA TYR A 58 -1.78 15.21 -4.02
C TYR A 58 -1.55 14.28 -5.22
N ILE A 59 -2.28 14.45 -6.32
CA ILE A 59 -2.18 13.55 -7.48
C ILE A 59 -0.77 13.61 -8.10
N PRO A 60 -0.31 14.74 -8.66
CA PRO A 60 1.02 14.83 -9.26
C PRO A 60 2.12 14.59 -8.22
N LEU A 61 1.95 15.04 -6.97
CA LEU A 61 2.97 14.85 -5.94
C LEU A 61 3.15 13.39 -5.55
N THR A 62 2.05 12.64 -5.40
CA THR A 62 2.11 11.21 -5.11
C THR A 62 2.72 10.42 -6.28
N ILE A 63 2.41 10.81 -7.52
CA ILE A 63 2.99 10.20 -8.72
C ILE A 63 4.50 10.45 -8.79
N LEU A 64 4.92 11.70 -8.55
CA LEU A 64 6.33 12.11 -8.54
C LEU A 64 7.10 11.66 -7.29
N ALA A 65 6.47 10.86 -6.43
CA ALA A 65 7.03 10.38 -5.18
C ALA A 65 7.49 11.48 -4.21
N VAL A 66 6.88 12.67 -4.29
CA VAL A 66 7.12 13.78 -3.36
C VAL A 66 6.54 13.40 -1.98
N PRO A 67 7.21 13.76 -0.88
CA PRO A 67 6.69 13.50 0.47
C PRO A 67 5.34 14.19 0.72
N ALA A 68 4.29 13.38 0.84
CA ALA A 68 2.92 13.85 1.09
C ALA A 68 2.76 14.57 2.44
N SER A 69 3.66 14.30 3.40
CA SER A 69 3.61 14.88 4.75
C SER A 69 3.59 16.41 4.77
N VAL A 70 4.26 17.06 3.80
CA VAL A 70 4.30 18.53 3.73
C VAL A 70 2.93 19.10 3.36
N LEU A 71 2.23 18.47 2.40
CA LEU A 71 0.85 18.85 2.05
C LEU A 71 -0.10 18.63 3.23
N THR A 72 0.02 17.50 3.93
CA THR A 72 -0.85 17.17 5.07
C THR A 72 -0.65 18.14 6.25
N LEU A 73 0.61 18.50 6.54
CA LEU A 73 0.91 19.53 7.54
C LEU A 73 0.38 20.91 7.10
N GLY A 74 0.56 21.25 5.82
CA GLY A 74 0.06 22.49 5.23
C GLY A 74 -1.47 22.58 5.26
N GLY A 75 -2.18 21.47 5.00
CA GLY A 75 -3.63 21.39 5.06
C GLY A 75 -4.17 21.68 6.46
N GLY A 76 -3.54 21.11 7.49
CA GLY A 76 -3.84 21.43 8.89
C GLY A 76 -3.51 22.88 9.26
N TYR A 77 -2.37 23.39 8.81
CA TYR A 77 -1.93 24.77 9.09
C TYR A 77 -2.86 25.82 8.45
N LEU A 78 -3.30 25.60 7.21
CA LEU A 78 -4.13 26.54 6.48
C LEU A 78 -5.61 26.44 6.86
N PHE A 79 -6.16 25.23 6.87
CA PHE A 79 -7.61 25.00 6.94
C PHE A 79 -8.10 24.43 8.29
N GLY A 80 -7.18 24.14 9.20
CA GLY A 80 -7.49 23.52 10.48
C GLY A 80 -7.89 22.05 10.35
N LEU A 81 -8.23 21.45 11.49
CA LEU A 81 -8.41 20.00 11.60
C LEU A 81 -9.54 19.42 10.71
N PRO A 82 -10.80 19.90 10.75
CA PRO A 82 -11.88 19.23 10.03
C PRO A 82 -11.77 19.37 8.51
N ILE A 83 -11.45 20.56 8.01
CA ILE A 83 -11.38 20.83 6.56
C ILE A 83 -10.08 20.27 5.99
N GLY A 84 -8.94 20.50 6.67
CA GLY A 84 -7.65 19.94 6.27
C GLY A 84 -7.71 18.42 6.21
N PHE A 85 -8.26 17.76 7.25
CA PHE A 85 -8.37 16.30 7.28
C PHE A 85 -9.19 15.74 6.11
N VAL A 86 -10.35 16.31 5.82
CA VAL A 86 -11.19 15.81 4.71
C VAL A 86 -10.48 16.00 3.37
N ALA A 87 -9.90 17.17 3.13
CA ALA A 87 -9.19 17.48 1.90
C ALA A 87 -7.94 16.58 1.71
N ASP A 88 -7.13 16.45 2.75
CA ASP A 88 -5.94 15.60 2.76
C ASP A 88 -6.28 14.13 2.59
N SER A 89 -7.31 13.64 3.28
CA SER A 89 -7.73 12.25 3.23
C SER A 89 -8.25 11.85 1.85
N ILE A 90 -9.08 12.69 1.23
CA ILE A 90 -9.57 12.47 -0.14
C ILE A 90 -8.43 12.61 -1.14
N GLY A 91 -7.64 13.68 -1.06
CA GLY A 91 -6.52 13.95 -1.96
C GLY A 91 -5.48 12.83 -1.94
N ALA A 92 -5.06 12.40 -0.75
CA ALA A 92 -4.10 11.32 -0.59
C ALA A 92 -4.64 9.98 -1.10
N THR A 93 -5.92 9.70 -0.91
CA THR A 93 -6.56 8.47 -1.43
C THR A 93 -6.59 8.49 -2.97
N VAL A 94 -7.02 9.59 -3.57
CA VAL A 94 -7.07 9.73 -5.04
C VAL A 94 -5.66 9.69 -5.65
N GLY A 95 -4.69 10.38 -5.04
CA GLY A 95 -3.29 10.32 -5.44
C GLY A 95 -2.70 8.92 -5.32
N ALA A 96 -3.00 8.19 -4.24
CA ALA A 96 -2.58 6.81 -4.05
C ALA A 96 -3.19 5.88 -5.12
N MET A 97 -4.45 6.08 -5.49
CA MET A 97 -5.12 5.34 -6.56
C MET A 97 -4.52 5.65 -7.93
N ALA A 98 -4.18 6.92 -8.20
CA ALA A 98 -3.53 7.31 -9.45
C ALA A 98 -2.14 6.68 -9.60
N ALA A 99 -1.29 6.75 -8.56
CA ALA A 99 0.02 6.09 -8.54
C ALA A 99 -0.10 4.57 -8.65
N PHE A 100 -1.09 3.97 -7.99
CA PHE A 100 -1.40 2.55 -8.13
C PHE A 100 -1.78 2.17 -9.57
N LEU A 101 -2.64 2.95 -10.23
CA LEU A 101 -3.04 2.70 -11.62
C LEU A 101 -1.87 2.84 -12.60
N LEU A 102 -1.04 3.87 -12.42
CA LEU A 102 0.18 4.05 -13.22
C LEU A 102 1.17 2.89 -13.01
N GLY A 103 1.39 2.47 -11.76
CA GLY A 103 2.22 1.30 -11.46
C GLY A 103 1.69 0.01 -12.09
N ARG A 104 0.36 -0.18 -12.07
CA ARG A 104 -0.31 -1.37 -12.60
C ARG A 104 -0.27 -1.45 -14.13
N THR A 105 -0.34 -0.32 -14.82
CA THR A 105 -0.37 -0.25 -16.29
C THR A 105 1.03 -0.19 -16.89
N ILE A 106 1.92 0.63 -16.34
CA ILE A 106 3.25 0.92 -16.91
C ILE A 106 4.34 0.10 -16.20
N GLY A 107 4.27 -0.01 -14.87
CA GLY A 107 5.34 -0.56 -14.04
C GLY A 107 5.28 -2.08 -13.79
N ARG A 108 4.16 -2.73 -14.11
CA ARG A 108 3.87 -4.09 -13.62
C ARG A 108 4.90 -5.14 -14.04
N SER A 109 5.30 -5.14 -15.31
CA SER A 109 6.29 -6.10 -15.83
C SER A 109 7.67 -5.90 -15.18
N TYR A 110 8.10 -4.64 -15.04
CA TYR A 110 9.39 -4.30 -14.43
C TYR A 110 9.44 -4.69 -12.95
N VAL A 111 8.43 -4.29 -12.18
CA VAL A 111 8.37 -4.51 -10.74
C VAL A 111 8.21 -6.01 -10.41
N ASN A 112 7.36 -6.75 -11.14
CA ASN A 112 7.27 -8.20 -10.98
C ASN A 112 8.59 -8.91 -11.30
N SER A 113 9.32 -8.48 -12.33
CA SER A 113 10.60 -9.10 -12.68
C SER A 113 11.67 -8.95 -11.60
N LYS A 114 11.59 -7.89 -10.79
CA LYS A 114 12.53 -7.58 -9.70
C LYS A 114 12.09 -8.17 -8.37
N LEU A 115 10.79 -8.26 -8.11
CA LEU A 115 10.24 -8.69 -6.83
C LEU A 115 9.86 -10.16 -6.76
N LYS A 116 9.79 -10.86 -7.90
CA LYS A 116 9.51 -12.32 -7.94
C LYS A 116 10.47 -13.16 -7.08
N ASP A 117 11.71 -12.71 -6.93
CA ASP A 117 12.76 -13.43 -6.22
C ASP A 117 12.80 -13.08 -4.72
N TYR A 118 11.97 -12.12 -4.27
CA TYR A 118 11.88 -11.75 -2.87
C TYR A 118 10.75 -12.52 -2.18
N PRO A 119 11.07 -13.42 -1.22
CA PRO A 119 10.06 -14.25 -0.56
C PRO A 119 8.98 -13.41 0.13
N GLN A 120 9.37 -12.31 0.78
CA GLN A 120 8.46 -11.38 1.46
C GLN A 120 7.39 -10.80 0.53
N PHE A 121 7.75 -10.48 -0.72
CA PHE A 121 6.79 -9.96 -1.69
C PHE A 121 5.80 -11.04 -2.15
N ARG A 122 6.28 -12.29 -2.32
CA ARG A 122 5.44 -13.43 -2.66
C ARG A 122 4.43 -13.73 -1.54
N SER A 123 4.86 -13.73 -0.29
CA SER A 123 3.97 -13.95 0.87
C SER A 123 2.89 -12.86 0.95
N VAL A 124 3.26 -11.59 0.73
CA VAL A 124 2.29 -10.48 0.67
C VAL A 124 1.32 -10.66 -0.50
N ALA A 125 1.78 -11.04 -1.69
CA ALA A 125 0.91 -11.24 -2.85
C ALA A 125 -0.11 -12.37 -2.63
N ILE A 126 0.32 -13.50 -2.05
CA ILE A 126 -0.55 -14.64 -1.69
C ILE A 126 -1.57 -14.21 -0.61
N ALA A 127 -1.12 -13.50 0.43
CA ALA A 127 -2.00 -13.01 1.47
C ALA A 127 -3.05 -12.03 0.93
N ILE A 128 -2.68 -11.18 -0.04
CA ILE A 128 -3.58 -10.25 -0.71
C ILE A 128 -4.61 -10.98 -1.58
N GLU A 129 -4.23 -12.06 -2.25
CA GLU A 129 -5.15 -12.86 -3.06
C GLU A 129 -6.29 -13.44 -2.19
N ARG A 130 -5.98 -13.84 -0.96
CA ARG A 130 -6.98 -14.36 -0.01
C ARG A 130 -7.76 -13.27 0.73
N SER A 131 -7.08 -12.22 1.18
CA SER A 131 -7.63 -11.22 2.11
C SER A 131 -7.15 -9.81 1.78
N GLY A 132 -7.29 -9.39 0.52
CA GLY A 132 -6.76 -8.13 -0.01
C GLY A 132 -7.08 -6.90 0.82
N PHE A 133 -8.32 -6.76 1.30
CA PHE A 133 -8.71 -5.62 2.14
C PHE A 133 -7.92 -5.58 3.47
N LYS A 134 -7.91 -6.71 4.20
CA LYS A 134 -7.24 -6.82 5.50
C LYS A 134 -5.73 -6.59 5.36
N ILE A 135 -5.10 -7.19 4.36
CA ILE A 135 -3.64 -7.06 4.17
C ILE A 135 -3.25 -5.64 3.78
N VAL A 136 -3.97 -5.00 2.85
CA VAL A 136 -3.70 -3.60 2.48
C VAL A 136 -3.92 -2.67 3.67
N LEU A 137 -5.00 -2.86 4.43
CA LEU A 137 -5.28 -2.07 5.63
C LEU A 137 -4.14 -2.18 6.65
N LEU A 138 -3.69 -3.40 6.95
CA LEU A 138 -2.60 -3.65 7.88
C LEU A 138 -1.28 -3.05 7.38
N LEU A 139 -0.95 -3.20 6.10
CA LEU A 139 0.23 -2.59 5.50
C LEU A 139 0.23 -1.06 5.55
N ARG A 140 -0.96 -0.43 5.58
CA ARG A 140 -1.11 1.03 5.71
C ARG A 140 -1.01 1.50 7.16
N LEU A 141 -1.52 0.70 8.10
CA LEU A 141 -1.44 0.98 9.52
C LEU A 141 -0.02 0.81 10.07
N VAL A 142 0.76 -0.12 9.50
CA VAL A 142 2.17 -0.31 9.90
C VAL A 142 3.07 0.52 8.98
N PRO A 143 3.80 1.52 9.49
CA PRO A 143 4.67 2.37 8.69
C PRO A 143 5.99 1.67 8.32
N LEU A 144 5.92 0.45 7.76
CA LEU A 144 7.11 -0.30 7.32
C LEU A 144 7.75 0.32 6.08
N LEU A 145 6.91 0.84 5.18
CA LEU A 145 7.31 1.30 3.86
C LEU A 145 6.85 2.75 3.64
N PRO A 146 7.65 3.57 2.93
CA PRO A 146 7.23 4.91 2.54
C PRO A 146 5.94 4.88 1.71
N PHE A 147 5.07 5.87 1.90
CA PHE A 147 3.75 5.98 1.25
C PHE A 147 3.80 5.72 -0.26
N ASN A 148 4.70 6.40 -0.96
CA ASN A 148 4.84 6.29 -2.42
C ASN A 148 5.29 4.89 -2.84
N MET A 149 6.24 4.30 -2.10
CA MET A 149 6.74 2.95 -2.39
C MET A 149 5.64 1.91 -2.22
N LEU A 150 4.85 2.00 -1.14
CA LEU A 150 3.75 1.08 -0.89
C LEU A 150 2.68 1.15 -2.00
N ASN A 151 2.38 2.34 -2.55
CA ASN A 151 1.43 2.51 -3.65
C ASN A 151 1.87 1.70 -4.90
N TYR A 152 3.14 1.81 -5.28
CA TYR A 152 3.70 1.08 -6.42
C TYR A 152 3.87 -0.42 -6.15
N LEU A 153 4.23 -0.81 -4.93
CA LEU A 153 4.33 -2.23 -4.56
C LEU A 153 2.96 -2.91 -4.61
N LEU A 154 1.93 -2.28 -4.08
CA LEU A 154 0.57 -2.84 -4.13
C LEU A 154 0.02 -2.84 -5.56
N SER A 155 0.48 -1.95 -6.44
CA SER A 155 0.04 -1.88 -7.86
C SER A 155 0.25 -3.17 -8.65
N VAL A 156 1.24 -3.98 -8.27
CA VAL A 156 1.58 -5.23 -8.95
C VAL A 156 0.91 -6.47 -8.34
N THR A 157 0.29 -6.31 -7.18
CA THR A 157 -0.44 -7.37 -6.47
C THR A 157 -1.84 -7.58 -7.08
N PRO A 158 -2.49 -8.73 -6.84
CA PRO A 158 -3.81 -9.02 -7.41
C PRO A 158 -4.96 -8.18 -6.83
N VAL A 159 -4.70 -7.27 -5.87
CA VAL A 159 -5.74 -6.43 -5.27
C VAL A 159 -6.49 -5.59 -6.31
N SER A 160 -7.81 -5.48 -6.16
CA SER A 160 -8.66 -4.62 -6.99
C SER A 160 -8.56 -3.16 -6.56
N LEU A 161 -8.81 -2.23 -7.49
CA LEU A 161 -8.70 -0.79 -7.24
C LEU A 161 -9.61 -0.32 -6.11
N GLY A 162 -10.86 -0.81 -6.07
CA GLY A 162 -11.83 -0.44 -5.04
C GLY A 162 -11.44 -0.91 -3.64
N VAL A 163 -10.96 -2.15 -3.52
CA VAL A 163 -10.44 -2.71 -2.25
C VAL A 163 -9.21 -1.93 -1.79
N TYR A 164 -8.28 -1.65 -2.70
CA TYR A 164 -7.10 -0.85 -2.40
C TYR A 164 -7.47 0.56 -1.94
N GLY A 165 -8.41 1.24 -2.62
CA GLY A 165 -8.86 2.58 -2.29
C GLY A 165 -9.48 2.65 -0.90
N LEU A 166 -10.47 1.80 -0.61
CA LEU A 166 -11.16 1.78 0.69
C LEU A 166 -10.23 1.38 1.84
N ALA A 167 -9.43 0.33 1.66
CA ALA A 167 -8.48 -0.12 2.68
C ALA A 167 -7.39 0.94 2.95
N SER A 168 -6.92 1.62 1.90
CA SER A 168 -5.95 2.72 2.05
C SER A 168 -6.57 3.92 2.74
N TRP A 169 -7.79 4.30 2.37
CA TRP A 169 -8.48 5.43 2.98
C TRP A 169 -8.63 5.24 4.50
N ILE A 170 -9.13 4.07 4.93
CA ILE A 170 -9.30 3.73 6.35
C ILE A 170 -7.93 3.59 7.05
N GLY A 171 -6.98 2.89 6.43
CA GLY A 171 -5.66 2.65 7.03
C GLY A 171 -4.82 3.92 7.20
N MET A 172 -5.06 4.94 6.38
CA MET A 172 -4.35 6.21 6.45
C MET A 172 -5.02 7.24 7.38
N MET A 173 -6.26 7.04 7.83
CA MET A 173 -6.93 8.01 8.70
C MET A 173 -6.13 8.36 9.96
N PRO A 174 -5.56 7.39 10.71
CA PRO A 174 -4.86 7.71 11.97
C PRO A 174 -3.62 8.59 11.77
N ILE A 175 -2.79 8.26 10.77
CA ILE A 175 -1.59 9.04 10.46
C ILE A 175 -1.94 10.41 9.88
N THR A 176 -3.00 10.48 9.05
CA THR A 176 -3.47 11.75 8.47
C THR A 176 -3.99 12.67 9.57
N LEU A 177 -4.85 12.18 10.47
CA LEU A 177 -5.34 12.95 11.62
C LEU A 177 -4.20 13.50 12.46
N ALA A 178 -3.20 12.68 12.78
CA ALA A 178 -2.05 13.10 13.57
C ALA A 178 -1.27 14.24 12.88
N LEU A 179 -0.99 14.11 11.59
CA LEU A 179 -0.26 15.14 10.84
C LEU A 179 -1.06 16.44 10.69
N VAL A 180 -2.35 16.36 10.37
CA VAL A 180 -3.22 17.55 10.26
C VAL A 180 -3.36 18.25 11.62
N TYR A 181 -3.47 17.48 12.71
CA TYR A 181 -3.51 18.03 14.06
C TYR A 181 -2.22 18.77 14.44
N VAL A 182 -1.06 18.20 14.09
CA VAL A 182 0.23 18.87 14.24
C VAL A 182 0.25 20.17 13.42
N GLY A 183 -0.18 20.12 12.16
CA GLY A 183 -0.28 21.32 11.31
C GLY A 183 -1.16 22.42 11.90
N THR A 184 -2.33 22.04 12.45
CA THR A 184 -3.26 22.97 13.10
C THR A 184 -2.63 23.59 14.35
N THR A 185 -1.98 22.77 15.18
CA THR A 185 -1.32 23.22 16.42
C THR A 185 -0.16 24.17 16.12
N LEU A 186 0.57 23.95 15.03
CA LEU A 186 1.63 24.87 14.59
C LEU A 186 1.07 26.26 14.24
N LYS A 187 -0.13 26.34 13.65
CA LYS A 187 -0.82 27.61 13.38
C LYS A 187 -1.18 28.34 14.68
N ASP A 188 -1.78 27.62 15.62
CA ASP A 188 -2.14 28.17 16.93
C ASP A 188 -0.89 28.67 17.67
N LEU A 189 0.23 27.93 17.62
CA LEU A 189 1.48 28.38 18.22
C LEU A 189 2.03 29.64 17.55
N SER A 190 2.02 29.72 16.21
CA SER A 190 2.49 30.93 15.50
C SER A 190 1.62 32.15 15.80
N ASP A 191 0.30 31.97 15.92
CA ASP A 191 -0.64 33.05 16.20
C ASP A 191 -0.51 33.55 17.66
N VAL A 192 -0.25 32.64 18.60
CA VAL A 192 -0.08 32.99 20.02
C VAL A 192 1.37 33.40 20.35
N THR A 193 2.28 33.43 19.36
CA THR A 193 3.65 33.92 19.57
C THR A 193 3.69 35.44 19.89
N HIS A 194 2.57 36.15 19.75
CA HIS A 194 2.39 37.53 20.25
C HIS A 194 1.92 37.64 21.72
N GLY A 195 1.72 36.53 22.45
CA GLY A 195 1.16 36.53 23.80
C GLY A 195 1.67 35.39 24.70
N TRP A 196 2.99 35.29 24.89
CA TRP A 196 3.64 34.27 25.72
C TRP A 196 3.39 34.38 27.24
N SER A 197 2.41 35.18 27.70
CA SER A 197 2.27 35.51 29.13
C SER A 197 1.06 34.92 29.86
N GLU A 198 0.16 34.16 29.22
CA GLU A 198 -1.06 33.64 29.91
C GLU A 198 -1.38 32.16 29.71
N PHE A 199 -0.37 31.30 29.48
CA PHE A 199 -0.61 29.86 29.47
C PHE A 199 -0.58 29.27 30.89
N SER A 200 -1.76 29.07 31.48
CA SER A 200 -1.92 28.36 32.76
C SER A 200 -1.34 26.93 32.73
N THR A 201 -0.69 26.51 33.81
CA THR A 201 -0.07 25.18 34.00
C THR A 201 -1.02 24.01 33.68
N THR A 202 -2.32 24.21 33.89
CA THR A 202 -3.35 23.21 33.59
C THR A 202 -3.48 22.93 32.09
N ARG A 203 -3.40 23.96 31.23
CA ARG A 203 -3.49 23.81 29.77
C ARG A 203 -2.28 23.07 29.21
N TRP A 204 -1.08 23.34 29.74
CA TRP A 204 0.13 22.58 29.41
C TRP A 204 0.01 21.11 29.81
N ALA A 205 -0.56 20.82 30.99
CA ALA A 205 -0.80 19.45 31.41
C ALA A 205 -1.73 18.68 30.46
N PHE A 206 -2.82 19.31 29.97
CA PHE A 206 -3.73 18.71 28.99
C PHE A 206 -3.06 18.47 27.62
N ILE A 207 -2.24 19.40 27.14
CA ILE A 207 -1.50 19.25 25.87
C ILE A 207 -0.49 18.10 25.96
N ILE A 208 0.32 18.08 27.02
CA ILE A 208 1.31 17.01 27.23
C ILE A 208 0.61 15.66 27.39
N MET A 209 -0.47 15.61 28.18
CA MET A 209 -1.23 14.38 28.40
C MET A 209 -1.85 13.85 27.10
N SER A 210 -2.50 14.70 26.30
CA SER A 210 -3.10 14.29 25.02
C SER A 210 -2.05 13.88 23.98
N LEU A 211 -0.87 14.51 23.99
CA LEU A 211 0.25 14.14 23.13
C LEU A 211 0.84 12.79 23.54
N VAL A 212 1.06 12.55 24.84
CA VAL A 212 1.53 11.26 25.37
C VAL A 212 0.52 10.15 25.05
N ILE A 213 -0.77 10.38 25.29
CA ILE A 213 -1.84 9.42 24.96
C ILE A 213 -1.83 9.10 23.45
N SER A 214 -1.69 10.11 22.58
CA SER A 214 -1.64 9.91 21.13
C SER A 214 -0.43 9.07 20.71
N VAL A 215 0.75 9.32 21.30
CA VAL A 215 1.97 8.56 21.00
C VAL A 215 1.84 7.10 21.47
N VAL A 216 1.33 6.87 22.67
CA VAL A 216 1.12 5.52 23.21
C VAL A 216 0.10 4.75 22.37
N LEU A 217 -1.01 5.39 22.00
CA LEU A 217 -2.04 4.79 21.16
C LEU A 217 -1.49 4.45 19.78
N MET A 218 -0.72 5.35 19.15
CA MET A 218 -0.09 5.11 17.85
C MET A 218 0.90 3.93 17.92
N PHE A 219 1.71 3.87 18.97
CA PHE A 219 2.64 2.74 19.17
C PHE A 219 1.90 1.42 19.36
N TRP A 220 0.82 1.44 20.15
CA TRP A 220 0.00 0.26 20.40
C TRP A 220 -0.70 -0.23 19.13
N VAL A 221 -1.34 0.67 18.37
CA VAL A 221 -1.95 0.38 17.06
C VAL A 221 -0.91 -0.18 16.10
N THR A 222 0.28 0.42 16.03
CA THR A 222 1.35 -0.08 15.16
C THR A 222 1.79 -1.49 15.57
N LYS A 223 1.95 -1.74 16.87
CA LYS A 223 2.34 -3.06 17.38
C LYS A 223 1.27 -4.12 17.12
N VAL A 224 -0.01 -3.78 17.33
CA VAL A 224 -1.15 -4.67 17.06
C VAL A 224 -1.28 -4.94 15.57
N ALA A 225 -1.21 -3.90 14.73
CA ALA A 225 -1.28 -4.03 13.28
C ALA A 225 -0.11 -4.86 12.73
N LYS A 226 1.11 -4.68 13.26
CA LYS A 226 2.27 -5.49 12.89
C LYS A 226 2.07 -6.95 13.27
N SER A 227 1.66 -7.23 14.50
CA SER A 227 1.38 -8.61 14.93
C SER A 227 0.26 -9.25 14.12
N ALA A 228 -0.78 -8.49 13.76
CA ALA A 228 -1.87 -8.98 12.93
C ALA A 228 -1.42 -9.24 11.48
N LEU A 229 -0.49 -8.43 10.95
CA LEU A 229 0.10 -8.62 9.64
C LEU A 229 0.98 -9.87 9.63
N ASP A 230 1.88 -10.03 10.60
CA ASP A 230 2.76 -11.19 10.71
C ASP A 230 1.95 -12.49 10.82
N LYS A 231 0.86 -12.50 11.60
CA LYS A 231 -0.07 -13.64 11.69
C LYS A 231 -0.78 -13.93 10.36
N ALA A 232 -1.26 -12.90 9.67
CA ALA A 232 -1.97 -13.08 8.39
C ALA A 232 -1.02 -13.56 7.27
N LEU A 233 0.24 -13.14 7.30
CA LEU A 233 1.27 -13.64 6.39
C LEU A 233 1.61 -15.10 6.70
N ALA A 234 1.82 -15.47 7.96
CA ALA A 234 2.10 -16.85 8.37
C ALA A 234 0.96 -17.82 8.03
N GLU A 235 -0.30 -17.44 8.28
CA GLU A 235 -1.48 -18.24 7.92
C GLU A 235 -1.55 -18.48 6.40
N SER A 236 -1.19 -17.48 5.60
CA SER A 236 -1.18 -17.61 4.15
C SER A 236 -0.06 -18.52 3.61
N GLU A 237 1.08 -18.57 4.28
CA GLU A 237 2.21 -19.46 3.93
C GLU A 237 1.91 -20.92 4.30
N ASP A 238 1.39 -21.18 5.49
CA ASP A 238 1.07 -22.53 5.97
C ASP A 238 -0.03 -23.18 5.11
N LEU A 239 -1.08 -22.44 4.77
CA LEU A 239 -2.13 -22.91 3.86
C LEU A 239 -1.63 -23.08 2.42
N GLY A 240 -0.62 -22.32 1.99
CA GLY A 240 0.03 -22.52 0.68
C GLY A 240 0.84 -23.81 0.65
N ALA A 241 1.64 -24.06 1.68
CA ALA A 241 2.43 -25.28 1.84
C ALA A 241 1.54 -26.55 1.94
N ASN A 242 0.38 -26.45 2.60
CA ASN A 242 -0.58 -27.55 2.70
C ASN A 242 -1.30 -27.85 1.37
N LEU A 243 -1.49 -26.86 0.50
CA LEU A 243 -2.05 -27.08 -0.84
C LEU A 243 -1.02 -27.72 -1.79
N ASP A 244 0.24 -27.30 -1.71
CA ASP A 244 1.33 -27.92 -2.48
C ASP A 244 1.61 -29.36 -2.03
N SER A 245 1.45 -29.68 -0.74
CA SER A 245 1.64 -31.04 -0.20
C SER A 245 0.46 -31.99 -0.48
N SER A 246 -0.77 -31.47 -0.57
CA SER A 246 -1.97 -32.27 -0.91
C SER A 246 -2.12 -32.55 -2.42
N GLN A 247 -1.38 -31.85 -3.28
CA GLN A 247 -1.33 -32.11 -4.73
C GLN A 247 -0.38 -33.25 -5.15
N LEU A 248 0.26 -33.97 -4.22
CA LEU A 248 1.02 -35.19 -4.53
C LEU A 248 0.31 -36.46 -4.03
N PRO A 249 -0.62 -37.02 -4.81
CA PRO A 249 -0.54 -38.41 -5.20
C PRO A 249 0.13 -38.42 -6.58
N VAL A 250 1.45 -38.58 -6.61
CA VAL A 250 2.03 -39.35 -7.70
C VAL A 250 1.39 -40.72 -7.54
N VAL A 251 0.28 -40.96 -8.22
CA VAL A 251 -0.02 -42.29 -8.72
C VAL A 251 1.18 -42.57 -9.62
N ALA A 252 2.20 -43.17 -9.02
CA ALA A 252 3.18 -43.89 -9.78
C ALA A 252 2.35 -44.98 -10.44
N ASP A 253 1.92 -44.74 -11.68
CA ASP A 253 1.54 -45.84 -12.54
C ASP A 253 2.73 -46.79 -12.46
N ALA A 254 2.48 -47.96 -11.86
CA ALA A 254 3.46 -49.02 -11.80
C ALA A 254 4.01 -49.18 -13.23
N PRO A 255 5.34 -49.32 -13.42
CA PRO A 255 5.87 -49.48 -14.76
C PRO A 255 5.13 -50.63 -15.42
N MET A 256 4.45 -50.31 -16.53
CA MET A 256 3.67 -51.25 -17.31
C MET A 256 4.59 -52.43 -17.66
N ASP A 257 4.38 -53.55 -16.98
CA ASP A 257 5.17 -54.77 -17.13
C ASP A 257 4.79 -55.41 -18.47
N LEU A 258 5.55 -55.07 -19.51
CA LEU A 258 5.38 -55.56 -20.89
C LEU A 258 5.58 -57.08 -21.03
N ASN A 259 5.91 -57.80 -19.96
CA ASN A 259 6.08 -59.26 -19.96
C ASN A 259 4.88 -60.04 -19.38
N GLN A 260 3.79 -59.39 -18.97
CA GLN A 260 2.57 -60.12 -18.66
C GLN A 260 1.81 -60.50 -19.93
N PRO A 261 1.50 -61.80 -20.17
CA PRO A 261 0.67 -62.17 -21.30
C PRO A 261 -0.72 -61.56 -21.13
N LEU A 262 -1.19 -60.85 -22.16
CA LEU A 262 -2.52 -60.28 -22.26
C LEU A 262 -3.58 -61.39 -22.13
N ILE A 263 -4.07 -61.63 -20.91
CA ILE A 263 -5.27 -62.43 -20.68
C ILE A 263 -6.46 -61.54 -21.04
N ILE A 264 -6.94 -61.68 -22.27
CA ILE A 264 -8.21 -61.10 -22.71
C ILE A 264 -9.30 -61.85 -21.94
N LYS A 265 -9.79 -61.27 -20.84
CA LYS A 265 -11.07 -61.65 -20.25
C LYS A 265 -12.17 -61.14 -21.18
N ILE A 266 -12.77 -62.04 -21.93
CA ILE A 266 -14.04 -61.80 -22.61
C ILE A 266 -15.11 -61.88 -21.53
N ASP A 267 -15.63 -60.74 -21.07
CA ASP A 267 -16.88 -60.71 -20.31
C ASP A 267 -18.02 -61.02 -21.29
N ALA A 268 -18.58 -62.22 -21.19
CA ALA A 268 -19.83 -62.59 -21.81
C ALA A 268 -20.93 -62.43 -20.77
N SER A 269 -21.62 -61.29 -20.78
CA SER A 269 -22.89 -61.14 -20.03
C SER A 269 -23.70 -59.97 -20.56
N GLU A 270 -24.48 -60.21 -21.61
CA GLU A 270 -25.69 -59.44 -21.93
C GLU A 270 -26.46 -60.22 -23.00
N ASP A 271 -27.31 -61.18 -22.56
CA ASP A 271 -28.43 -61.72 -23.36
C ASP A 271 -29.28 -62.64 -22.46
N GLU A 272 -29.91 -62.07 -21.43
CA GLU A 272 -30.96 -62.79 -20.71
C GLU A 272 -32.02 -61.83 -20.14
N TYR A 273 -32.64 -61.01 -21.00
CA TYR A 273 -33.82 -60.21 -20.62
C TYR A 273 -34.79 -59.96 -21.79
N GLU A 274 -35.17 -60.98 -22.56
CA GLU A 274 -36.37 -60.86 -23.43
C GLU A 274 -37.09 -62.19 -23.74
N LYS A 275 -37.41 -62.99 -22.71
CA LYS A 275 -38.44 -64.04 -22.82
C LYS A 275 -39.37 -64.08 -21.60
N SER A 276 -40.25 -63.07 -21.51
CA SER A 276 -41.45 -63.11 -20.66
C SER A 276 -42.72 -62.60 -21.37
N LYS A 277 -42.83 -62.87 -22.68
CA LYS A 277 -44.11 -62.82 -23.40
C LYS A 277 -44.21 -64.00 -24.35
N LEU A 278 -44.75 -65.11 -23.84
CA LEU A 278 -45.72 -66.02 -24.48
C LEU A 278 -45.93 -67.24 -23.59
#